data_AF-A0AA40TTS1-F1
#
_entry.id   AF-A0AA40TTS1-F1
#
_cell.length_a   1.000
_cell.length_b   1.000
_cell.length_c   1.000
_cell.angle_alpha   90.00
_cell.angle_beta   90.00
_cell.angle_gamma   90.00
#
_symmetry.space_group_name_H-M   'P 1'
#
loop_
_entity.id
_entity.type
_entity.pdbx_description
1 polymer ?
#
loop_
_entity_poly.entity_id
_entity_poly.type
_entity_poly.pdbx_seq_one_letter_code
_entity_poly.pdbx_strand_id
1 'polypeptide(L)'
;MVSGAKADRPGLVAALTYLRDGDVLAVWRLDRLGRSLPHLIETIGALEARGVGFRSLMENIDTTTSGGRLIFHVFGALGQFEHDLIRDRTKAGLAAAAARGRKGGRKPVITADKLQQARKYIANGLNVREAATRLKVGKTSLYAALQSTRTVDFLKRQQPQA
;
A
#
# COMPACT_ATOMS: atom_id res chain seq x y z
N MET A 1 -12.12 -9.10 -21.03
CA MET A 1 -11.26 -7.91 -20.79
C MET A 1 -10.46 -8.13 -19.52
N VAL A 2 -9.13 -8.24 -19.62
CA VAL A 2 -8.26 -8.34 -18.44
C VAL A 2 -8.02 -6.93 -17.92
N SER A 3 -8.65 -6.59 -16.80
CA SER A 3 -8.43 -5.34 -16.06
C SER A 3 -6.96 -5.25 -15.62
N GLY A 4 -6.36 -4.06 -15.75
CA GLY A 4 -4.97 -3.75 -15.37
C GLY A 4 -4.64 -3.86 -13.88
N ALA A 5 -5.56 -4.42 -13.08
CA ALA A 5 -5.42 -4.65 -11.64
C ALA A 5 -4.72 -5.97 -11.28
N LYS A 6 -4.59 -6.94 -12.19
CA LYS A 6 -3.81 -8.17 -11.92
C LYS A 6 -2.31 -7.89 -12.09
N ALA A 7 -1.52 -8.29 -11.10
CA ALA A 7 -0.06 -8.18 -11.10
C ALA A 7 0.60 -8.94 -12.27
N ASP A 8 -0.08 -9.98 -12.77
CA ASP A 8 0.32 -10.70 -13.98
C ASP A 8 -0.18 -10.01 -15.25
N ARG A 9 0.75 -9.44 -16.01
CA ARG A 9 0.55 -8.92 -17.37
C ARG A 9 1.32 -9.81 -18.37
N PRO A 10 0.89 -11.07 -18.59
CA PRO A 10 1.65 -12.01 -19.42
C PRO A 10 1.87 -11.50 -20.85
N GLY A 11 0.89 -10.75 -21.40
CA GLY A 11 1.04 -10.14 -22.73
C GLY A 11 2.11 -9.04 -22.80
N LEU A 12 2.23 -8.21 -21.76
CA LEU A 12 3.29 -7.20 -21.69
C LEU A 12 4.66 -7.87 -21.50
N VAL A 13 4.74 -8.87 -20.63
CA VAL A 13 5.98 -9.63 -20.41
C VAL A 13 6.44 -10.28 -21.72
N ALA A 14 5.55 -11.00 -22.41
CA ALA A 14 5.86 -11.62 -23.70
C ALA A 14 6.32 -10.60 -24.74
N ALA A 15 5.66 -9.44 -24.82
CA ALA A 15 6.08 -8.36 -25.72
C ALA A 15 7.50 -7.85 -25.37
N LEU A 16 7.78 -7.57 -24.09
CA LEU A 16 9.09 -7.09 -23.64
C LEU A 16 10.22 -8.11 -23.88
N THR A 17 9.93 -9.41 -23.75
CA THR A 17 10.87 -10.50 -24.05
C THR A 17 11.10 -10.65 -25.55
N TYR A 18 10.10 -10.39 -26.39
CA TYR A 18 10.20 -10.54 -27.84
C TYR A 18 11.03 -9.43 -28.52
N LEU A 19 11.03 -8.21 -27.96
CA LEU A 19 11.70 -7.03 -28.54
C LEU A 19 13.22 -7.23 -28.70
N ARG A 20 13.76 -6.70 -29.80
CA ARG A 20 15.18 -6.73 -30.18
C ARG A 20 15.70 -5.31 -30.43
N ASP A 21 17.02 -5.18 -30.47
CA ASP A 21 17.67 -3.92 -30.86
C ASP A 21 17.10 -3.39 -32.19
N GLY A 22 16.80 -2.09 -32.24
CA GLY A 22 16.15 -1.43 -33.37
C GLY A 22 14.62 -1.53 -33.41
N ASP A 23 13.99 -2.38 -32.59
CA ASP A 23 12.53 -2.44 -32.49
C ASP A 23 11.95 -1.18 -31.82
N VAL A 24 10.64 -0.95 -32.00
CA VAL A 24 9.90 0.09 -31.29
C VAL A 24 8.66 -0.49 -30.62
N LEU A 25 8.59 -0.38 -29.30
CA LEU A 25 7.39 -0.71 -28.54
C LEU A 25 6.38 0.42 -28.64
N ALA A 26 5.29 0.20 -29.38
CA ALA A 26 4.18 1.12 -29.47
C ALA A 26 3.05 0.73 -28.49
N VAL A 27 2.57 1.69 -27.72
CA VAL A 27 1.40 1.54 -26.84
C VAL A 27 0.36 2.60 -27.14
N TRP A 28 -0.91 2.28 -26.90
CA TRP A 28 -2.01 3.24 -27.07
C TRP A 28 -1.88 4.43 -26.12
N ARG A 29 -1.57 4.15 -24.84
CA ARG A 29 -1.44 5.12 -23.74
C ARG A 29 -0.39 4.66 -22.74
N LEU A 30 0.20 5.59 -22.00
CA LEU A 30 1.25 5.32 -21.00
C LEU A 30 0.80 4.39 -19.85
N ASP A 31 -0.49 4.43 -19.49
CA ASP A 31 -1.08 3.59 -18.43
C ASP A 31 -1.08 2.09 -18.77
N ARG A 32 -0.79 1.74 -20.03
CA ARG A 32 -0.66 0.34 -20.48
C ARG A 32 0.70 -0.27 -20.15
N LEU A 33 1.73 0.54 -19.98
CA LEU A 33 3.09 0.09 -19.69
C LEU A 33 3.36 0.03 -18.17
N GLY A 34 2.91 1.04 -17.43
CA GLY A 34 3.19 1.22 -16.01
C GLY A 34 2.04 0.94 -15.06
N ARG A 35 2.35 0.81 -13.76
CA ARG A 35 1.38 0.96 -12.65
C ARG A 35 1.64 2.23 -11.84
N SER A 36 2.84 2.79 -12.01
CA SER A 36 3.34 4.00 -11.40
C SER A 36 4.33 4.64 -12.36
N LEU A 37 4.60 5.92 -12.17
CA LEU A 37 5.56 6.64 -12.99
C LEU A 37 7.01 6.14 -12.83
N PRO A 38 7.50 5.80 -11.62
CA PRO A 38 8.82 5.17 -11.46
C PRO A 38 8.97 3.91 -12.31
N HIS A 39 7.97 3.03 -12.30
CA HIS A 39 7.99 1.80 -13.10
C HIS A 39 8.01 2.10 -14.61
N LEU A 40 7.33 3.17 -15.05
CA LEU A 40 7.34 3.59 -16.44
C LEU A 40 8.73 4.07 -16.87
N ILE A 41 9.36 4.93 -16.06
CA ILE A 41 10.71 5.47 -16.30
C ILE A 41 11.73 4.32 -16.34
N GLU A 42 11.67 3.40 -15.38
CA GLU A 42 12.54 2.22 -15.32
C GLU A 42 12.37 1.33 -16.56
N THR A 43 11.12 1.04 -16.95
CA THR A 43 10.84 0.19 -18.11
C THR A 43 11.37 0.82 -19.40
N ILE A 44 11.15 2.12 -19.61
CA ILE A 44 11.59 2.81 -20.83
C ILE A 44 13.11 2.98 -20.84
N GLY A 45 13.75 3.27 -19.69
CA GLY A 45 15.20 3.28 -19.60
C GLY A 45 15.83 1.91 -19.90
N ALA A 46 15.19 0.82 -19.49
CA ALA A 46 15.63 -0.53 -19.82
C ALA A 46 15.45 -0.87 -21.32
N LEU A 47 14.41 -0.33 -21.98
CA LEU A 47 14.24 -0.44 -23.42
C LEU A 47 15.32 0.34 -24.17
N GLU A 48 15.58 1.58 -23.77
CA GLU A 48 16.63 2.42 -24.35
C GLU A 48 18.02 1.78 -24.23
N ALA A 49 18.34 1.21 -23.06
CA ALA A 49 19.60 0.49 -22.85
C ALA A 49 19.76 -0.76 -23.74
N ARG A 50 18.65 -1.32 -24.24
CA ARG A 50 18.62 -2.42 -25.21
C ARG A 50 18.57 -1.95 -26.67
N GLY A 51 18.62 -0.64 -26.92
CA GLY A 51 18.45 -0.04 -28.25
C GLY A 51 17.02 -0.15 -28.80
N VAL A 52 16.04 -0.36 -27.91
CA VAL A 52 14.62 -0.45 -28.27
C VAL A 52 13.97 0.91 -28.07
N GLY A 53 13.29 1.40 -29.10
CA GLY A 53 12.49 2.62 -29.03
C GLY A 53 11.16 2.41 -28.32
N PHE A 54 10.56 3.50 -27.86
CA PHE A 54 9.22 3.51 -27.27
C PHE A 54 8.36 4.64 -27.86
N ARG A 55 7.11 4.31 -28.18
CA ARG A 55 6.10 5.26 -28.67
C ARG A 55 4.78 5.14 -27.92
N SER A 56 4.24 6.29 -27.51
CA SER A 56 2.87 6.39 -27.00
C SER A 56 1.99 7.15 -27.97
N LEU A 57 0.95 6.50 -28.49
CA LEU A 57 0.13 7.04 -29.58
C LEU A 57 -0.75 8.21 -29.13
N MET A 58 -1.37 8.13 -27.95
CA MET A 58 -2.28 9.17 -27.47
C MET A 58 -1.56 10.41 -26.93
N GLU A 59 -0.44 10.22 -26.24
CA GLU A 59 0.38 11.32 -25.70
C GLU A 59 1.37 11.89 -26.73
N ASN A 60 1.42 11.30 -27.94
CA ASN A 60 2.33 11.64 -29.03
C ASN A 60 3.82 11.71 -28.59
N ILE A 61 4.22 10.75 -27.75
CA ILE A 61 5.59 10.66 -27.23
C ILE A 61 6.35 9.65 -28.09
N ASP A 62 7.50 10.06 -28.64
CA ASP A 62 8.39 9.21 -29.42
C ASP A 62 9.84 9.29 -28.94
N THR A 63 10.26 8.31 -28.16
CA THR A 63 11.62 8.23 -27.58
C THR A 63 12.69 7.80 -28.58
N THR A 64 12.33 7.48 -29.82
CA THR A 64 13.34 7.28 -30.89
C THR A 64 14.03 8.60 -31.26
N THR A 65 13.41 9.74 -30.94
CA THR A 65 13.96 11.08 -31.17
C THR A 65 14.56 11.68 -29.89
N SER A 66 15.57 12.53 -30.03
CA SER A 66 16.16 13.25 -28.88
C SER A 66 15.14 14.16 -28.18
N GLY A 67 14.29 14.85 -28.96
CA GLY A 67 13.22 15.69 -28.44
C GLY A 67 12.18 14.90 -27.66
N GLY A 68 11.74 13.75 -28.17
CA GLY A 68 10.76 12.92 -27.48
C GLY A 68 11.31 12.26 -26.21
N ARG A 69 12.61 11.92 -26.15
CA ARG A 69 13.27 11.49 -24.90
C ARG A 69 13.28 12.60 -23.85
N LEU A 70 13.64 13.83 -24.24
CA LEU A 70 13.60 14.98 -23.34
C LEU A 70 12.19 15.20 -22.77
N ILE A 71 11.19 15.25 -23.64
CA ILE A 71 9.79 15.44 -23.25
C ILE A 71 9.33 14.33 -22.31
N PHE A 72 9.68 13.08 -22.61
CA PHE A 72 9.38 11.94 -21.75
C PHE A 72 9.98 12.09 -20.34
N HIS A 73 11.26 12.46 -20.23
CA HIS A 73 11.91 12.67 -18.94
C HIS A 73 11.32 13.86 -18.16
N VAL A 74 10.95 14.95 -18.84
CA VAL A 74 10.28 16.09 -18.22
C VAL A 74 8.92 15.69 -17.65
N PHE A 75 8.09 14.97 -18.42
CA PHE A 75 6.83 14.45 -17.90
C PHE A 75 7.02 13.44 -16.76
N GLY A 76 8.07 12.62 -16.86
CA GLY A 76 8.50 11.72 -15.79
C GLY A 76 8.86 12.45 -14.49
N ALA A 77 9.62 13.53 -14.58
CA ALA A 77 9.96 14.35 -13.42
C ALA A 77 8.74 15.07 -12.84
N LEU A 78 7.89 15.63 -13.70
CA LEU A 78 6.70 16.36 -13.27
C LEU A 78 5.70 15.45 -12.54
N GLY A 79 5.38 14.28 -13.09
CA GLY A 79 4.44 13.39 -12.42
C GLY A 79 4.99 12.82 -11.11
N GLN A 80 6.32 12.69 -10.97
CA GLN A 80 6.95 12.24 -9.72
C GLN A 80 6.81 13.34 -8.66
N PHE A 81 7.07 14.59 -9.04
CA PHE A 81 6.86 15.76 -8.19
C PHE A 81 5.41 15.87 -7.71
N GLU A 82 4.42 15.69 -8.60
CA GLU A 82 3.00 15.71 -8.22
C GLU A 82 2.64 14.60 -7.21
N HIS A 83 3.15 13.39 -7.42
CA HIS A 83 2.94 12.27 -6.50
C HIS A 83 3.52 12.57 -5.11
N ASP A 84 4.75 13.11 -5.05
CA ASP A 84 5.40 13.44 -3.80
C ASP A 84 4.66 14.59 -3.08
N LEU A 85 4.16 15.57 -3.82
CA LEU A 85 3.33 16.64 -3.29
C LEU A 85 2.02 16.13 -2.67
N ILE A 86 1.34 15.16 -3.30
CA ILE A 86 0.14 14.51 -2.75
C ILE A 86 0.49 13.75 -1.45
N ARG A 87 1.62 13.04 -1.44
CA ARG A 87 2.09 12.31 -0.27
C ARG A 87 2.38 13.23 0.90
N ASP A 88 3.05 14.35 0.64
CA ASP A 88 3.41 15.32 1.68
C ASP A 88 2.19 16.04 2.25
N ARG A 89 1.23 16.42 1.40
CA ARG A 89 -0.07 16.94 1.85
C ARG A 89 -0.83 15.94 2.71
N THR A 90 -0.80 14.66 2.34
CA THR A 90 -1.47 13.60 3.10
C THR A 90 -0.83 13.45 4.49
N LYS A 91 0.50 13.44 4.58
CA LYS A 91 1.22 13.38 5.86
C LYS A 91 0.92 14.59 6.73
N ALA A 92 0.94 15.80 6.16
CA ALA A 92 0.60 17.02 6.88
C ALA A 92 -0.85 16.97 7.42
N GLY A 93 -1.80 16.50 6.61
CA GLY A 93 -3.19 16.30 7.03
C GLY A 93 -3.34 15.29 8.17
N LEU A 94 -2.62 14.17 8.11
CA LEU A 94 -2.59 13.15 9.17
C LEU A 94 -2.00 13.70 10.47
N ALA A 95 -0.90 14.45 10.39
CA ALA A 95 -0.28 15.10 11.55
C ALA A 95 -1.23 16.11 12.20
N ALA A 96 -1.86 16.98 11.40
CA ALA A 96 -2.85 17.94 11.89
C ALA A 96 -4.10 17.27 12.49
N ALA A 97 -4.53 16.12 11.96
CA ALA A 97 -5.62 15.35 12.55
C ALA A 97 -5.22 14.69 13.88
N ALA A 98 -4.01 14.16 13.97
CA ALA A 98 -3.46 13.59 15.19
C ALA A 98 -3.32 14.63 16.31
N ALA A 99 -2.84 15.84 15.98
CA ALA A 99 -2.78 16.97 16.92
C ALA A 99 -4.16 17.37 17.46
N ARG A 100 -5.21 17.20 16.67
CA ARG A 100 -6.62 17.38 17.08
C ARG A 100 -7.21 16.17 17.83
N GLY A 101 -6.39 15.18 18.18
CA GLY A 101 -6.80 14.00 18.94
C GLY A 101 -7.40 12.86 18.12
N ARG A 102 -7.44 12.95 16.78
CA ARG A 102 -7.93 11.84 15.95
C ARG A 102 -6.93 10.70 15.97
N LYS A 103 -7.30 9.58 16.60
CA LYS A 103 -6.55 8.32 16.50
C LYS A 103 -6.93 7.59 15.20
N GLY A 104 -6.01 7.56 14.24
CA GLY A 104 -6.14 6.78 13.01
C GLY A 104 -6.04 5.26 13.24
N GLY A 105 -6.07 4.49 12.15
CA GLY A 105 -5.92 3.04 12.18
C GLY A 105 -7.23 2.25 12.41
N ARG A 106 -7.10 0.92 12.45
CA ARG A 106 -8.22 0.00 12.65
C ARG A 106 -8.72 0.09 14.09
N LYS A 107 -10.03 0.29 14.28
CA LYS A 107 -10.64 0.25 15.62
C LYS A 107 -10.37 -1.12 16.28
N PRO A 108 -10.05 -1.17 17.60
CA PRO A 108 -9.85 -2.42 18.32
C PRO A 108 -11.07 -3.34 18.18
N VAL A 109 -10.82 -4.61 17.84
CA VAL A 109 -11.89 -5.62 17.68
C VAL A 109 -12.45 -6.09 19.03
N ILE A 110 -11.61 -6.07 20.07
CA ILE A 110 -11.99 -6.34 21.46
C ILE A 110 -12.30 -4.98 22.11
N THR A 111 -13.58 -4.71 22.33
CA THR A 111 -14.04 -3.55 23.12
C THR A 111 -13.98 -3.88 24.62
N ALA A 112 -14.13 -2.87 25.48
CA ALA A 112 -14.21 -3.06 26.92
C ALA A 112 -15.34 -4.05 27.30
N ASP A 113 -16.51 -3.92 26.68
CA ASP A 113 -17.65 -4.80 26.93
C ASP A 113 -17.35 -6.25 26.54
N LYS A 114 -16.73 -6.47 25.38
CA LYS A 114 -16.33 -7.81 24.94
C LYS A 114 -15.28 -8.41 25.87
N LEU A 115 -14.35 -7.59 26.38
CA LEU A 115 -13.36 -8.03 27.35
C LEU A 115 -14.00 -8.42 28.68
N GLN A 116 -14.96 -7.63 29.16
CA GLN A 116 -15.71 -7.93 30.39
C GLN A 116 -16.53 -9.22 30.23
N GLN A 117 -17.22 -9.38 29.10
CA GLN A 117 -17.99 -10.58 28.81
C GLN A 117 -17.09 -11.81 28.67
N ALA A 118 -15.91 -11.68 28.07
CA ALA A 118 -14.92 -12.75 28.01
C ALA A 118 -14.47 -13.19 29.41
N ARG A 119 -14.21 -12.24 30.32
CA ARG A 119 -13.85 -12.54 31.71
C ARG A 119 -14.95 -13.31 32.42
N LYS A 120 -16.22 -12.96 32.22
CA LYS A 120 -17.37 -13.69 32.77
C LYS A 120 -17.44 -15.13 32.25
N TYR A 121 -17.27 -15.33 30.95
CA TYR A 121 -17.25 -16.68 30.37
C TYR A 121 -16.11 -17.53 30.92
N ILE A 122 -14.92 -16.95 31.08
CA ILE A 122 -13.76 -17.65 31.65
C ILE A 122 -13.97 -17.97 33.13
N ALA A 123 -14.52 -17.04 33.92
CA ALA A 123 -14.86 -17.28 35.32
C ALA A 123 -15.91 -18.39 35.48
N ASN A 124 -16.81 -18.53 34.51
CA ASN A 124 -17.81 -19.60 34.45
C ASN A 124 -17.25 -20.91 33.85
N GLY A 125 -15.94 -21.04 33.70
CA GLY A 125 -15.26 -22.29 33.33
C GLY A 125 -14.95 -22.48 31.85
N LEU A 126 -15.32 -21.55 30.96
CA LEU A 126 -14.95 -21.66 29.54
C LEU A 126 -13.45 -21.38 29.35
N ASN A 127 -12.81 -22.09 28.42
CA ASN A 127 -11.46 -21.73 28.02
C ASN A 127 -11.46 -20.51 27.08
N VAL A 128 -10.30 -19.86 26.93
CA VAL A 128 -10.17 -18.61 26.15
C VAL A 128 -10.57 -18.80 24.68
N ARG A 129 -10.39 -20.01 24.11
CA ARG A 129 -10.77 -20.30 22.72
C ARG A 129 -12.28 -20.34 22.57
N GLU A 130 -12.98 -20.99 23.48
CA GLU A 130 -14.44 -21.06 23.51
C GLU A 130 -15.07 -19.69 23.74
N ALA A 131 -14.51 -18.91 24.68
CA ALA A 131 -14.95 -17.54 24.92
C ALA A 131 -14.78 -16.66 23.66
N ALA A 132 -13.65 -16.80 22.94
CA ALA A 132 -13.40 -16.07 21.68
C ALA A 132 -14.40 -16.44 20.59
N THR A 133 -14.68 -17.74 20.41
CA THR A 133 -15.69 -18.22 19.46
C THR A 133 -17.07 -17.65 19.78
N ARG A 134 -17.47 -17.70 21.06
CA ARG A 134 -18.79 -17.21 21.50
C ARG A 134 -18.95 -15.69 21.33
N LEU A 135 -17.86 -14.95 21.44
CA LEU A 135 -17.79 -13.51 21.20
C LEU A 135 -17.55 -13.13 19.73
N LYS A 136 -17.40 -14.11 18.84
CA LYS A 136 -17.08 -13.93 17.41
C LYS A 136 -15.84 -13.05 17.20
N VAL A 137 -14.79 -13.29 17.98
CA VAL A 137 -13.49 -12.59 17.87
C VAL A 137 -12.35 -13.58 17.69
N GLY A 138 -11.25 -13.13 17.10
CA GLY A 138 -10.05 -13.96 16.95
C GLY A 138 -9.44 -14.32 18.32
N LYS A 139 -9.07 -15.59 18.51
CA LYS A 139 -8.39 -16.09 19.71
C LYS A 139 -7.18 -15.21 20.06
N THR A 140 -6.31 -14.94 19.08
CA THR A 140 -5.09 -14.13 19.26
C THR A 140 -5.40 -12.71 19.76
N SER A 141 -6.44 -12.07 19.21
CA SER A 141 -6.87 -10.74 19.65
C SER A 141 -7.38 -10.74 21.09
N LEU A 142 -8.11 -11.79 21.49
CA LEU A 142 -8.60 -11.92 22.86
C LEU A 142 -7.46 -12.18 23.86
N TYR A 143 -6.49 -13.04 23.52
CA TYR A 143 -5.29 -13.24 24.35
C TYR A 143 -4.50 -11.94 24.54
N ALA A 144 -4.23 -11.21 23.46
CA ALA A 144 -3.51 -9.95 23.52
C ALA A 144 -4.22 -8.92 24.42
N ALA A 145 -5.55 -8.82 24.34
CA ALA A 145 -6.33 -7.93 25.18
C ALA A 145 -6.36 -8.34 26.66
N LEU A 146 -6.40 -9.64 26.97
CA LEU A 146 -6.34 -10.14 28.34
C LEU A 146 -4.95 -9.93 28.96
N GLN A 147 -3.88 -10.13 28.19
CA GLN A 147 -2.50 -9.93 28.63
C GLN A 147 -2.18 -8.44 28.83
N SER A 148 -2.54 -7.58 27.89
CA SER A 148 -2.31 -6.13 28.03
C SER A 148 -3.00 -5.56 29.26
N THR A 149 -4.20 -6.04 29.58
CA THR A 149 -4.91 -5.60 30.79
C THR A 149 -4.22 -6.08 32.07
N ARG A 150 -3.71 -7.33 32.10
CA ARG A 150 -2.93 -7.84 33.23
C ARG A 150 -1.68 -6.99 33.49
N THR A 151 -0.98 -6.58 32.43
CA THR A 151 0.21 -5.71 32.54
C THR A 151 -0.16 -4.33 33.10
N VAL A 152 -1.27 -3.73 32.65
CA VAL A 152 -1.74 -2.43 33.16
C VAL A 152 -2.18 -2.53 34.63
N ASP A 153 -2.89 -3.58 35.01
CA ASP A 153 -3.34 -3.82 36.39
C ASP A 153 -2.14 -4.02 37.34
N PHE A 154 -1.05 -4.63 36.87
CA PHE A 154 0.19 -4.80 37.62
C PHE A 154 0.93 -3.47 37.83
N LEU A 155 1.09 -2.66 36.78
CA LEU A 155 1.77 -1.37 36.86
C LEU A 155 1.04 -0.37 37.77
N LYS A 156 -0.30 -0.39 37.80
CA LYS A 156 -1.10 0.45 38.71
C LYS A 156 -0.95 0.08 40.19
N ARG A 157 -0.66 -1.19 40.51
CA ARG A 157 -0.48 -1.66 41.89
C ARG A 157 0.90 -1.33 42.47
N GLN A 158 1.88 -1.01 41.62
CA GLN A 158 3.26 -0.70 42.03
C GLN A 158 3.56 0.79 42.20
N GLN A 159 2.62 1.70 41.89
CA GLN A 159 2.78 3.12 42.20
C GLN A 159 2.28 3.36 43.63
N PRO A 160 3.16 3.69 44.61
CA PRO A 160 2.73 4.09 45.94
C PRO A 160 1.93 5.39 45.83
N GLN A 161 0.80 5.45 46.54
CA GLN A 161 0.04 6.69 46.69
C GLN A 161 0.93 7.69 47.44
N ALA A 162 1.29 8.78 46.78
CA ALA A 162 1.87 9.96 47.40
C ALA A 162 0.76 10.84 48.00
#